data_AF-A0A7S1QM02-F1
#
_entry.id   AF-A0A7S1QM02-F1
#
_cell.length_a   1.000
_cell.length_b   1.000
_cell.length_c   1.000
_cell.angle_alpha   90.00
_cell.angle_beta   90.00
_cell.angle_gamma   90.00
#
_symmetry.space_group_name_H-M   'P 1'
#
loop_
_entity.id
_entity.type
_entity.pdbx_description
1 polymer ?
#
loop_
_entity_poly.entity_id
_entity_poly.type
_entity_poly.pdbx_seq_one_letter_code
_entity_poly.pdbx_strand_id
1 'polypeptide(L)'
;MPSGFDYSKWDNIELSDDEEDVHPNIDKDSWFRLKHRTRVEKEEDEAKTRKSHEARLKELRTDLARYGEAGKEHMKAKKLQQEIDKIEGELAEIDKHRKWNADNMCKTDESRTVVTESLAPTPQPEPRLKGEAIAEGYCEFVEANEALLEEYISMGEEDDLEKVGDYLRRHGGTLLQGEHAESYLLLDCLEKEMNGEHSAMTGSARQYQLLCQLREFSRASGRPARDAVNPVFQRLLDHEPTKDSFEETVANFVVRIEKRAVVKKKEMDAEREEEEGVPGPGGLNPTEVFHSLPPEMREAFEAKDTQRLQAAIEALPEEEARYHLKRCEDSGLWVPNPDAGPPPYRD
;
A
#
# COMPACT_ATOMS: atom_id res chain seq x y z
N MET A 1 6.99 9.02 -57.52
CA MET A 1 7.32 8.57 -56.16
C MET A 1 7.10 9.78 -55.26
N PRO A 2 6.21 9.73 -54.25
CA PRO A 2 6.21 10.78 -53.24
C PRO A 2 7.61 10.83 -52.63
N SER A 3 8.19 12.03 -52.51
CA SER A 3 9.45 12.22 -51.81
C SER A 3 9.31 11.57 -50.43
N GLY A 4 10.17 10.60 -50.12
CA GLY A 4 10.17 9.94 -48.81
C GLY A 4 10.34 10.97 -47.68
N PHE A 5 10.01 10.57 -46.46
CA PHE A 5 10.27 11.38 -45.28
C PHE A 5 11.75 11.78 -45.23
N ASP A 6 12.02 13.09 -45.15
CA ASP A 6 13.36 13.66 -45.14
C ASP A 6 13.73 14.12 -43.72
N TYR A 7 14.75 13.50 -43.15
CA TYR A 7 15.32 13.83 -41.84
C TYR A 7 16.63 14.62 -41.94
N SER A 8 17.05 15.04 -43.14
CA SER A 8 18.33 15.73 -43.39
C SER A 8 18.53 17.01 -42.59
N LYS A 9 17.43 17.61 -42.13
CA LYS A 9 17.45 18.71 -41.16
C LYS A 9 18.30 18.39 -39.93
N TRP A 10 18.34 17.14 -39.47
CA TRP A 10 19.00 16.71 -38.23
C TRP A 10 20.37 16.04 -38.47
N ASP A 11 20.89 16.04 -39.69
CA ASP A 11 22.17 15.38 -40.00
C ASP A 11 23.40 16.10 -39.38
N ASN A 12 23.25 17.41 -39.07
CA ASN A 12 24.34 18.26 -38.59
C ASN A 12 24.17 18.65 -37.12
N ILE A 13 24.12 17.69 -36.19
CA ILE A 13 24.05 17.94 -34.75
C ILE A 13 25.46 17.94 -34.14
N GLU A 14 25.79 18.97 -33.36
CA GLU A 14 27.04 19.09 -32.61
C GLU A 14 26.78 18.94 -31.11
N LEU A 15 27.28 17.84 -30.54
CA LEU A 15 27.24 17.56 -29.11
C LEU A 15 28.61 17.91 -28.50
N SER A 16 28.65 18.91 -27.62
CA SER A 16 29.91 19.32 -26.98
C SER A 16 30.40 18.34 -25.90
N ASP A 17 29.52 17.46 -25.44
CA ASP A 17 29.74 16.46 -24.37
C ASP A 17 29.57 15.02 -24.91
N ASP A 18 29.96 14.81 -26.16
CA ASP A 18 29.90 13.48 -26.79
C ASP A 18 31.06 12.60 -26.30
N GLU A 19 30.73 11.63 -25.44
CA GLU A 19 31.71 10.71 -24.86
C GLU A 19 32.37 9.76 -25.86
N GLU A 20 31.73 9.49 -27.01
CA GLU A 20 32.29 8.60 -28.05
C GLU A 20 33.45 9.27 -28.81
N ASP A 21 33.52 10.60 -28.74
CA ASP A 21 34.41 11.46 -29.51
C ASP A 21 35.76 11.75 -28.79
N VAL A 22 36.05 11.05 -27.68
CA VAL A 22 37.24 11.27 -26.87
C VAL A 22 38.25 10.13 -27.03
N HIS A 23 39.46 10.46 -27.47
CA HIS A 23 40.55 9.50 -27.54
C HIS A 23 40.95 9.01 -26.13
N PRO A 24 41.29 7.73 -25.91
CA PRO A 24 41.66 7.18 -24.61
C PRO A 24 42.81 7.87 -23.84
N ASN A 25 43.55 8.76 -24.49
CA ASN A 25 44.70 9.48 -23.91
C ASN A 25 44.41 10.96 -23.61
N ILE A 26 43.19 11.42 -23.87
CA ILE A 26 42.77 12.80 -23.63
C ILE A 26 41.83 12.80 -22.43
N ASP A 27 42.06 13.74 -21.51
CA ASP A 27 41.15 13.98 -20.39
C ASP A 27 39.78 14.48 -20.89
N LYS A 28 38.73 13.70 -20.60
CA LYS A 28 37.35 13.93 -21.08
C LYS A 28 36.84 15.32 -20.66
N ASP A 29 36.94 15.65 -19.37
CA ASP A 29 36.42 16.91 -18.81
C ASP A 29 37.07 18.15 -19.44
N SER A 30 38.39 18.11 -19.63
CA SER A 30 39.12 19.21 -20.26
C SER A 30 38.78 19.35 -21.74
N TRP A 31 38.56 18.23 -22.43
CA TRP A 31 38.17 18.19 -23.84
C TRP A 31 36.76 18.75 -24.07
N PHE A 32 35.78 18.39 -23.24
CA PHE A 32 34.41 18.92 -23.34
C PHE A 32 34.36 20.43 -23.08
N ARG A 33 35.11 20.91 -22.08
CA ARG A 33 35.23 22.37 -21.82
C ARG A 33 35.86 23.10 -23.00
N LEU A 34 36.85 22.50 -23.65
CA LEU A 34 37.48 23.08 -24.84
C LEU A 34 36.49 23.13 -26.01
N LYS A 35 35.83 22.01 -26.34
CA LYS A 35 34.81 21.95 -27.40
C LYS A 35 33.68 22.95 -27.16
N HIS A 36 33.16 23.03 -25.93
CA HIS A 36 32.13 24.00 -25.56
C HIS A 36 32.59 25.45 -25.80
N ARG A 37 33.82 25.79 -25.37
CA ARG A 37 34.37 27.13 -25.58
C ARG A 37 34.54 27.46 -27.06
N THR A 38 35.12 26.54 -27.83
CA THR A 38 35.31 26.72 -29.28
C THR A 38 33.96 26.88 -30.00
N ARG A 39 32.92 26.17 -29.56
CA ARG A 39 31.56 26.35 -30.09
C ARG A 39 31.02 27.75 -29.79
N VAL A 40 31.07 28.19 -28.54
CA VAL A 40 30.59 29.52 -28.13
C VAL A 40 31.35 30.62 -28.89
N GLU A 41 32.67 30.51 -29.04
CA GLU A 41 33.48 31.46 -29.81
C GLU A 41 33.06 31.52 -31.30
N LYS A 42 32.81 30.36 -31.92
CA LYS A 42 32.31 30.29 -33.31
C LYS A 42 30.94 30.93 -33.46
N GLU A 43 30.02 30.63 -32.55
CA GLU A 43 28.67 31.22 -32.56
C GLU A 43 28.71 32.74 -32.37
N GLU A 44 29.60 33.25 -31.51
CA GLU A 44 29.78 34.69 -31.34
C GLU A 44 30.31 35.36 -32.61
N ASP A 45 31.26 34.73 -33.31
CA ASP A 45 31.83 35.27 -34.54
C ASP A 45 30.85 35.17 -35.72
N GLU A 46 30.09 34.09 -35.83
CA GLU A 46 28.96 33.96 -36.76
C GLU A 46 27.87 34.99 -36.46
N ALA A 47 27.55 35.26 -35.19
CA ALA A 47 26.59 36.29 -34.82
C ALA A 47 27.09 37.71 -35.17
N LYS A 48 28.38 38.01 -34.96
CA LYS A 48 29.00 39.30 -35.33
C LYS A 48 28.98 39.51 -36.85
N THR A 49 29.37 38.49 -37.61
CA THR A 49 29.37 38.55 -39.09
C THR A 49 27.95 38.70 -39.62
N ARG A 50 26.99 37.90 -39.13
CA ARG A 50 25.57 38.01 -39.48
C ARG A 50 25.02 39.41 -39.24
N LYS A 51 25.30 39.99 -38.07
CA LYS A 51 24.89 41.37 -37.74
C LYS A 51 25.52 42.43 -38.66
N SER A 52 26.79 42.25 -39.05
CA SER A 52 27.47 43.14 -40.00
C SER A 52 26.85 43.05 -41.40
N HIS A 53 26.58 41.83 -41.88
CA HIS A 53 25.93 41.58 -43.17
C HIS A 53 24.50 42.12 -43.20
N GLU A 54 23.71 41.94 -42.14
CA GLU A 54 22.36 42.50 -42.02
C GLU A 54 22.36 44.05 -42.03
N ALA A 55 23.30 44.67 -41.32
CA ALA A 55 23.46 46.14 -41.32
C ALA A 55 23.83 46.65 -42.73
N ARG A 56 24.77 45.98 -43.40
CA ARG A 56 25.19 46.32 -44.77
C ARG A 56 24.08 46.11 -45.79
N LEU A 57 23.28 45.04 -45.66
CA LEU A 57 22.09 44.83 -46.49
C LEU A 57 21.07 45.95 -46.32
N LYS A 58 20.85 46.41 -45.08
CA LYS A 58 19.94 47.52 -44.82
C LYS A 58 20.41 48.80 -45.50
N GLU A 59 21.70 49.12 -45.40
CA GLU A 59 22.31 50.29 -46.06
C GLU A 59 22.21 50.18 -47.60
N LEU A 60 22.63 49.05 -48.17
CA LEU A 60 22.58 48.80 -49.62
C LEU A 60 21.15 48.85 -50.16
N ARG A 61 20.17 48.32 -49.43
CA ARG A 61 18.74 48.41 -49.81
C ARG A 61 18.23 49.85 -49.76
N THR A 62 18.64 50.65 -48.77
CA THR A 62 18.28 52.08 -48.71
C THR A 62 18.93 52.90 -49.83
N ASP A 63 20.16 52.57 -50.22
CA ASP A 63 20.85 53.24 -51.32
C ASP A 63 20.30 52.81 -52.68
N LEU A 64 19.93 51.54 -52.86
CA LEU A 64 19.24 51.06 -54.05
C LEU A 64 17.93 51.81 -54.28
N ALA A 65 17.16 52.07 -53.21
CA ALA A 65 15.90 52.82 -53.28
C ALA A 65 16.07 54.30 -53.69
N ARG A 66 17.29 54.84 -53.67
CA ARG A 66 17.59 56.23 -54.08
C ARG A 66 17.92 56.37 -55.57
N TYR A 67 18.15 55.29 -56.30
CA TYR A 67 18.51 55.32 -57.73
C TYR A 67 17.30 55.02 -58.62
N GLY A 68 17.15 55.80 -59.71
CA GLY A 68 16.05 55.62 -60.68
C GLY A 68 16.33 54.56 -61.77
N GLU A 69 15.25 54.08 -62.41
CA GLU A 69 15.25 52.95 -63.35
C GLU A 69 15.91 53.21 -64.73
N ALA A 70 16.39 54.43 -65.04
CA ALA A 70 16.95 54.74 -66.35
C ALA A 70 18.19 55.66 -66.32
N GLY A 71 19.23 55.31 -67.09
CA GLY A 71 20.45 56.12 -67.29
C GLY A 71 21.71 55.53 -66.63
N LYS A 72 22.77 56.34 -66.44
CA LYS A 72 24.02 55.92 -65.75
C LYS A 72 23.78 55.41 -64.31
N GLU A 73 22.64 55.73 -63.73
CA GLU A 73 22.19 55.27 -62.41
C GLU A 73 21.72 53.80 -62.42
N HIS A 74 21.14 53.31 -63.53
CA HIS A 74 20.78 51.90 -63.69
C HIS A 74 22.01 50.98 -63.57
N MET A 75 23.17 51.39 -64.10
CA MET A 75 24.42 50.63 -63.96
C MET A 75 24.92 50.58 -62.52
N LYS A 76 24.62 51.60 -61.69
CA LYS A 76 24.94 51.60 -60.26
C LYS A 76 23.94 50.75 -59.46
N ALA A 77 22.65 50.88 -59.75
CA ALA A 77 21.60 50.05 -59.15
C ALA A 77 21.85 48.54 -59.40
N LYS A 78 22.25 48.16 -60.61
CA LYS A 78 22.59 46.77 -60.94
C LYS A 78 23.79 46.23 -60.15
N LYS A 79 24.79 47.08 -59.86
CA LYS A 79 25.95 46.69 -59.02
C LYS A 79 25.55 46.53 -57.55
N LEU A 80 24.71 47.43 -57.03
CA LEU A 80 24.17 47.32 -55.67
C LEU A 80 23.31 46.07 -55.50
N GLN A 81 22.50 45.73 -56.52
CA GLN A 81 21.71 44.50 -56.50
C GLN A 81 22.60 43.25 -56.48
N GLN A 82 23.66 43.21 -57.31
CA GLN A 82 24.63 42.11 -57.28
C GLN A 82 25.33 41.96 -55.93
N GLU A 83 25.57 43.07 -55.23
CA GLU A 83 26.17 43.05 -53.89
C GLU A 83 25.19 42.57 -52.81
N ILE A 84 23.91 42.95 -52.93
CA ILE A 84 22.82 42.43 -52.10
C ILE A 84 22.69 40.91 -52.29
N ASP A 85 22.57 40.45 -53.54
CA ASP A 85 22.43 39.03 -53.86
C ASP A 85 23.64 38.21 -53.36
N LYS A 86 24.84 38.80 -53.41
CA LYS A 86 26.05 38.17 -52.87
C LYS A 86 25.99 38.02 -51.35
N ILE A 87 25.61 39.08 -50.63
CA ILE A 87 25.52 39.04 -49.16
C ILE A 87 24.38 38.12 -48.70
N GLU A 88 23.25 38.10 -49.42
CA GLU A 88 22.16 37.16 -49.16
C GLU A 88 22.58 35.71 -49.39
N GLY A 89 23.40 35.44 -50.43
CA GLY A 89 24.00 34.13 -50.66
C GLY A 89 24.96 33.71 -49.54
N GLU A 90 25.81 34.63 -49.07
CA GLU A 90 26.73 34.38 -47.94
C GLU A 90 25.95 34.06 -46.64
N LEU A 91 24.87 34.78 -46.36
CA LEU A 91 23.99 34.50 -45.22
C LEU A 91 23.27 33.14 -45.34
N ALA A 92 22.80 32.79 -46.54
CA ALA A 92 22.16 31.50 -46.79
C ALA A 92 23.12 30.32 -46.62
N GLU A 93 24.39 30.48 -47.00
CA GLU A 93 25.42 29.45 -46.79
C GLU A 93 25.75 29.27 -45.30
N ILE A 94 25.79 30.35 -44.51
CA ILE A 94 25.93 30.28 -43.05
C ILE A 94 24.75 29.53 -42.43
N ASP A 95 23.52 29.85 -42.83
CA ASP A 95 22.32 29.17 -42.32
C ASP A 95 22.25 27.68 -42.75
N LYS A 96 22.80 27.32 -43.91
CA LYS A 96 22.86 25.93 -44.42
C LYS A 96 23.91 25.08 -43.71
N HIS A 97 25.06 25.66 -43.37
CA HIS A 97 26.14 24.99 -42.64
C HIS A 97 26.02 25.08 -41.13
N ARG A 98 24.99 25.77 -40.64
CA ARG A 98 24.68 25.88 -39.22
C ARG A 98 24.48 24.49 -38.62
N LYS A 99 25.20 24.24 -37.53
CA LYS A 99 25.07 23.02 -36.74
C LYS A 99 23.99 23.18 -35.67
N TRP A 100 23.23 22.13 -35.42
CA TRP A 100 22.26 22.07 -34.34
C TRP A 100 22.96 21.76 -33.02
N ASN A 101 22.60 22.47 -31.97
CA ASN A 101 23.09 22.27 -30.61
C ASN A 101 21.98 22.55 -29.60
N ALA A 102 22.24 22.31 -28.32
CA ALA A 102 21.25 22.46 -27.25
C ALA A 102 20.62 23.87 -27.20
N ASP A 103 21.39 24.91 -27.53
CA ASP A 103 20.97 26.30 -27.44
C ASP A 103 20.07 26.74 -28.61
N ASN A 104 20.18 26.07 -29.77
CA ASN A 104 19.53 26.50 -31.00
C ASN A 104 18.47 25.50 -31.52
N MET A 105 18.42 24.28 -30.96
CA MET A 105 17.49 23.22 -31.35
C MET A 105 16.11 23.39 -30.73
N CYS A 106 16.06 23.84 -29.47
CA CYS A 106 14.84 24.03 -28.70
C CYS A 106 14.91 25.32 -27.87
N LYS A 107 13.76 25.78 -27.40
CA LYS A 107 13.65 26.82 -26.38
C LYS A 107 12.78 26.30 -25.25
N THR A 108 13.06 26.74 -24.02
CA THR A 108 12.21 26.40 -22.87
C THR A 108 10.83 27.04 -23.06
N ASP A 109 9.79 26.21 -23.22
CA ASP A 109 8.40 26.66 -23.33
C ASP A 109 7.76 26.81 -21.94
N GLU A 110 7.89 25.77 -21.11
CA GLU A 110 7.46 25.77 -19.71
C GLU A 110 8.55 25.13 -18.83
N SER A 111 8.81 25.73 -17.67
CA SER A 111 9.67 25.16 -16.63
C SER A 111 8.97 25.29 -15.29
N ARG A 112 8.51 24.15 -14.75
CA ARG A 112 7.85 24.09 -13.46
C ARG A 112 8.65 23.24 -12.49
N THR A 113 9.21 23.89 -11.47
CA THR A 113 9.81 23.19 -10.33
C THR A 113 8.80 23.19 -9.19
N VAL A 114 8.39 22.01 -8.75
CA VAL A 114 7.54 21.85 -7.56
C VAL A 114 8.43 21.34 -6.43
N VAL A 115 8.78 22.22 -5.50
CA VAL A 115 9.38 21.84 -4.23
C VAL A 115 8.25 21.78 -3.21
N THR A 116 7.94 20.58 -2.73
CA THR A 116 7.00 20.43 -1.63
C THR A 116 7.67 20.98 -0.38
N GLU A 117 7.26 22.19 0.04
CA GLU A 117 7.58 22.66 1.38
C GLU A 117 6.94 21.69 2.38
N SER A 118 7.77 20.93 3.10
CA SER A 118 7.31 20.10 4.22
C SER A 118 6.97 21.02 5.40
N LEU A 119 5.92 21.84 5.25
CA LEU A 119 5.35 22.69 6.30
C LEU A 119 4.60 21.87 7.35
N ALA A 120 4.15 20.67 6.97
CA ALA A 120 3.56 19.75 7.93
C ALA A 120 4.69 19.18 8.81
N PRO A 121 4.58 19.29 10.15
CA PRO A 121 5.48 18.57 11.04
C PRO A 121 5.39 17.07 10.70
N THR A 122 6.52 16.37 10.77
CA THR A 122 6.56 14.92 10.58
C THR A 122 5.44 14.28 11.40
N PRO A 123 4.58 13.44 10.80
CA PRO A 123 3.48 12.84 11.52
C PRO A 123 4.03 12.11 12.76
N GLN A 124 3.46 12.42 13.91
CA GLN A 124 3.87 11.81 15.17
C GLN A 124 3.40 10.36 15.23
N PRO A 125 4.08 9.49 16.00
CA PRO A 125 3.61 8.14 16.22
C PRO A 125 2.22 8.16 16.84
N GLU A 126 1.35 7.24 16.41
CA GLU A 126 -0.01 7.15 16.92
C GLU A 126 -0.01 6.79 18.42
N PRO A 127 -0.94 7.40 19.20
CA PRO A 127 -1.08 7.06 20.62
C PRO A 127 -1.52 5.60 20.77
N ARG A 128 -1.15 5.00 21.90
CA ARG A 128 -1.58 3.65 22.25
C ARG A 128 -3.09 3.65 22.50
N LEU A 129 -3.83 2.77 21.83
CA LEU A 129 -5.27 2.65 22.03
C LEU A 129 -5.54 2.04 23.41
N LYS A 130 -6.66 2.40 24.02
CA LYS A 130 -7.05 1.93 25.36
C LYS A 130 -8.55 1.67 25.42
N GLY A 131 -8.94 0.58 26.08
CA GLY A 131 -10.33 0.25 26.36
C GLY A 131 -11.15 0.07 25.09
N GLU A 132 -12.34 0.67 25.07
CA GLU A 132 -13.32 0.56 23.97
C GLU A 132 -12.78 1.06 22.61
N ALA A 133 -11.82 1.98 22.61
CA ALA A 133 -11.20 2.50 21.38
C ALA A 133 -10.40 1.45 20.59
N ILE A 134 -10.07 0.30 21.19
CA ILE A 134 -9.42 -0.82 20.46
C ILE A 134 -10.44 -1.54 19.58
N ALA A 135 -11.69 -1.61 20.02
CA ALA A 135 -12.78 -2.31 19.33
C ALA A 135 -13.47 -1.43 18.26
N GLU A 136 -13.40 -0.11 18.41
CA GLU A 136 -13.94 0.83 17.43
C GLU A 136 -13.24 0.67 16.07
N GLY A 137 -14.01 0.39 15.01
CA GLY A 137 -13.47 0.19 13.65
C GLY A 137 -12.71 -1.13 13.42
N TYR A 138 -12.57 -1.99 14.45
CA TYR A 138 -11.86 -3.27 14.32
C TYR A 138 -12.51 -4.20 13.29
N CYS A 139 -13.83 -4.41 13.38
CA CYS A 139 -14.53 -5.31 12.46
C CYS A 139 -14.42 -4.83 11.00
N GLU A 140 -14.62 -3.53 10.76
CA GLU A 140 -14.50 -2.94 9.42
C GLU A 140 -13.07 -3.08 8.87
N PHE A 141 -12.06 -2.91 9.72
CA PHE A 141 -10.66 -3.10 9.34
C PHE A 141 -10.37 -4.56 8.96
N VAL A 142 -10.84 -5.52 9.75
CA VAL A 142 -10.63 -6.95 9.49
C VAL A 142 -11.33 -7.36 8.21
N GLU A 143 -12.60 -7.01 8.03
CA GLU A 143 -13.38 -7.33 6.81
C GLU A 143 -12.75 -6.75 5.55
N ALA A 144 -12.19 -5.52 5.62
CA ALA A 144 -11.56 -4.88 4.48
C ALA A 144 -10.16 -5.44 4.14
N ASN A 145 -9.46 -6.04 5.11
CA ASN A 145 -8.04 -6.39 5.00
C ASN A 145 -7.73 -7.86 5.32
N GLU A 146 -8.74 -8.73 5.40
CA GLU A 146 -8.61 -10.15 5.74
C GLU A 146 -7.53 -10.86 4.91
N ALA A 147 -7.62 -10.80 3.59
CA ALA A 147 -6.65 -11.43 2.69
C ALA A 147 -5.21 -10.95 2.91
N LEU A 148 -5.04 -9.67 3.28
CA LEU A 148 -3.74 -9.06 3.52
C LEU A 148 -3.17 -9.54 4.87
N LEU A 149 -4.01 -9.65 5.90
CA LEU A 149 -3.65 -10.17 7.21
C LEU A 149 -3.28 -11.66 7.14
N GLU A 150 -4.06 -12.47 6.43
CA GLU A 150 -3.79 -13.90 6.24
C GLU A 150 -2.47 -14.14 5.48
N GLU A 151 -2.23 -13.41 4.40
CA GLU A 151 -0.98 -13.50 3.65
C GLU A 151 0.22 -13.14 4.56
N TYR A 152 0.11 -12.05 5.33
CA TYR A 152 1.14 -11.64 6.29
C TYR A 152 1.43 -12.72 7.34
N ILE A 153 0.39 -13.36 7.88
CA ILE A 153 0.51 -14.44 8.85
C ILE A 153 1.23 -15.66 8.24
N SER A 154 0.87 -16.04 7.01
CA SER A 154 1.46 -17.20 6.32
C SER A 154 2.98 -17.07 6.11
N MET A 155 3.48 -15.84 5.92
CA MET A 155 4.92 -15.57 5.81
C MET A 155 5.69 -15.84 7.11
N GLY A 156 5.01 -15.97 8.26
CA GLY A 156 5.63 -16.31 9.55
C GLY A 156 6.27 -17.71 9.56
N GLU A 157 5.79 -18.64 8.74
CA GLU A 157 6.29 -20.02 8.71
C GLU A 157 7.60 -20.17 7.92
N GLU A 158 7.87 -19.28 6.96
CA GLU A 158 9.01 -19.41 6.03
C GLU A 158 10.34 -18.87 6.60
N ASP A 159 10.32 -18.19 7.75
CA ASP A 159 11.47 -17.50 8.36
C ASP A 159 12.25 -16.55 7.40
N ASP A 160 11.57 -16.02 6.39
CA ASP A 160 12.17 -15.14 5.37
C ASP A 160 11.93 -13.66 5.70
N LEU A 161 12.87 -13.07 6.47
CA LEU A 161 12.80 -11.67 6.88
C LEU A 161 12.83 -10.68 5.71
N GLU A 162 13.46 -11.03 4.58
CA GLU A 162 13.55 -10.13 3.42
C GLU A 162 12.19 -10.00 2.73
N LYS A 163 11.50 -11.13 2.52
CA LYS A 163 10.12 -11.13 2.00
C LYS A 163 9.17 -10.37 2.91
N VAL A 164 9.24 -10.61 4.23
CA VAL A 164 8.38 -9.93 5.22
C VAL A 164 8.64 -8.42 5.21
N GLY A 165 9.91 -8.01 5.14
CA GLY A 165 10.30 -6.61 5.02
C GLY A 165 9.75 -5.96 3.75
N ASP A 166 9.86 -6.63 2.61
CA ASP A 166 9.30 -6.15 1.33
C ASP A 166 7.77 -6.05 1.35
N TYR A 167 7.10 -7.00 2.01
CA TYR A 167 5.66 -6.96 2.19
C TYR A 167 5.24 -5.73 3.00
N LEU A 168 5.90 -5.47 4.13
CA LEU A 168 5.63 -4.30 4.97
C LEU A 168 6.02 -2.97 4.31
N ARG A 169 6.96 -2.95 3.37
CA ARG A 169 7.22 -1.74 2.56
C ARG A 169 6.03 -1.37 1.68
N ARG A 170 5.36 -2.38 1.11
CA ARG A 170 4.20 -2.22 0.21
C ARG A 170 2.91 -1.98 0.98
N HIS A 171 2.66 -2.78 2.02
CA HIS A 171 1.40 -2.85 2.74
C HIS A 171 1.44 -2.26 4.16
N GLY A 172 2.61 -1.84 4.65
CA GLY A 172 2.78 -1.28 6.00
C GLY A 172 2.05 0.04 6.22
N GLY A 173 1.64 0.74 5.16
CA GLY A 173 0.75 1.90 5.30
C GLY A 173 -0.61 1.53 5.90
N THR A 174 -1.06 0.29 5.69
CA THR A 174 -2.32 -0.24 6.23
C THR A 174 -2.08 -1.07 7.49
N LEU A 175 -1.11 -1.99 7.46
CA LEU A 175 -0.84 -2.90 8.58
C LEU A 175 -0.28 -2.22 9.83
N LEU A 176 0.46 -1.12 9.67
CA LEU A 176 1.06 -0.39 10.78
C LEU A 176 0.23 0.82 11.21
N GLN A 177 -0.93 1.04 10.58
CA GLN A 177 -1.89 2.08 10.95
C GLN A 177 -2.86 1.53 12.01
N GLY A 178 -2.98 2.22 13.14
CA GLY A 178 -3.77 1.77 14.29
C GLY A 178 -3.24 0.47 14.89
N GLU A 179 -3.89 -0.04 15.94
CA GLU A 179 -3.50 -1.28 16.63
C GLU A 179 -4.36 -2.50 16.23
N HIS A 180 -5.16 -2.37 15.17
CA HIS A 180 -6.10 -3.41 14.75
C HIS A 180 -5.41 -4.65 14.16
N ALA A 181 -4.37 -4.47 13.34
CA ALA A 181 -3.59 -5.61 12.83
C ALA A 181 -2.92 -6.40 13.97
N GLU A 182 -2.35 -5.70 14.95
CA GLU A 182 -1.77 -6.35 16.15
C GLU A 182 -2.83 -7.12 16.94
N SER A 183 -4.01 -6.52 17.10
CA SER A 183 -5.14 -7.16 17.80
C SER A 183 -5.62 -8.41 17.08
N TYR A 184 -5.69 -8.38 15.74
CA TYR A 184 -6.05 -9.54 14.92
C TYR A 184 -5.02 -10.67 15.07
N LEU A 185 -3.73 -10.37 14.91
CA LEU A 185 -2.67 -11.38 15.06
C LEU A 185 -2.62 -11.95 16.49
N LEU A 186 -2.90 -11.15 17.52
CA LEU A 186 -2.97 -11.63 18.90
C LEU A 186 -4.11 -12.65 19.10
N LEU A 187 -5.28 -12.39 18.51
CA LEU A 187 -6.41 -13.31 18.56
C LEU A 187 -6.12 -14.58 17.76
N ASP A 188 -5.54 -14.47 16.56
CA ASP A 188 -5.11 -15.61 15.74
C ASP A 188 -4.11 -16.51 16.50
N CYS A 189 -3.15 -15.92 17.23
CA CYS A 189 -2.25 -16.68 18.09
C CYS A 189 -3.00 -17.48 19.18
N LEU A 190 -3.99 -16.87 19.83
CA LEU A 190 -4.78 -17.52 20.88
C LEU A 190 -5.65 -18.64 20.30
N GLU A 191 -6.29 -18.41 19.17
CA GLU A 191 -7.14 -19.38 18.50
C GLU A 191 -6.35 -20.62 18.04
N LYS A 192 -5.21 -20.41 17.38
CA LYS A 192 -4.32 -21.50 16.96
C LYS A 192 -3.82 -22.34 18.14
N GLU A 193 -3.43 -21.71 19.25
CA GLU A 193 -3.01 -22.44 20.45
C GLU A 193 -4.18 -23.23 21.08
N MET A 194 -5.39 -22.65 21.12
CA MET A 194 -6.58 -23.34 21.62
C MET A 194 -6.98 -24.55 20.75
N ASN A 195 -6.74 -24.46 19.44
CA ASN A 195 -6.95 -25.54 18.47
C ASN A 195 -5.81 -26.58 18.46
N GLY A 196 -4.72 -26.34 19.20
CA GLY A 196 -3.57 -27.23 19.29
C GLY A 196 -2.54 -27.09 18.16
N GLU A 197 -2.65 -26.03 17.34
CA GLU A 197 -1.76 -25.74 16.21
C GLU A 197 -0.55 -24.91 16.64
N HIS A 198 0.26 -25.46 17.56
CA HIS A 198 1.37 -24.75 18.20
C HIS A 198 2.43 -24.21 17.22
N SER A 199 2.72 -24.96 16.16
CA SER A 199 3.70 -24.54 15.14
C SER A 199 3.21 -23.33 14.36
N ALA A 200 1.94 -23.33 13.94
CA ALA A 200 1.34 -22.21 13.21
C ALA A 200 1.21 -20.98 14.12
N MET A 201 0.84 -21.18 15.40
CA MET A 201 0.83 -20.10 16.40
C MET A 201 2.21 -19.45 16.55
N THR A 202 3.29 -20.23 16.54
CA THR A 202 4.66 -19.68 16.64
C THR A 202 4.99 -18.76 15.45
N GLY A 203 4.57 -19.12 14.24
CA GLY A 203 4.69 -18.27 13.05
C GLY A 203 3.90 -16.96 13.19
N SER A 204 2.64 -17.05 13.63
CA SER A 204 1.80 -15.88 13.90
C SER A 204 2.38 -14.98 15.01
N ALA A 205 2.90 -15.58 16.07
CA ALA A 205 3.53 -14.90 17.20
C ALA A 205 4.74 -14.10 16.76
N ARG A 206 5.54 -14.65 15.84
CA ARG A 206 6.68 -13.94 15.26
C ARG A 206 6.23 -12.71 14.46
N GLN A 207 5.23 -12.85 13.61
CA GLN A 207 4.68 -11.72 12.84
C GLN A 207 4.06 -10.65 13.75
N TYR A 208 3.35 -11.06 14.80
CA TYR A 208 2.84 -10.16 15.82
C TYR A 208 3.96 -9.35 16.49
N GLN A 209 5.05 -10.01 16.90
CA GLN A 209 6.18 -9.33 17.54
C GLN A 209 6.90 -8.36 16.58
N LEU A 210 6.97 -8.65 15.29
CA LEU A 210 7.53 -7.72 14.30
C LEU A 210 6.72 -6.41 14.24
N LEU A 211 5.38 -6.50 14.17
CA LEU A 211 4.53 -5.32 14.20
C LEU A 211 4.70 -4.52 15.50
N CYS A 212 4.72 -5.20 16.65
CA CYS A 212 4.96 -4.57 17.94
C CYS A 212 6.31 -3.84 17.99
N GLN A 213 7.40 -4.48 17.56
CA GLN A 213 8.74 -3.89 17.58
C GLN A 213 8.83 -2.65 16.67
N LEU A 214 8.19 -2.69 15.49
CA LEU A 214 8.12 -1.52 14.60
C LEU A 214 7.39 -0.35 15.25
N ARG A 215 6.30 -0.61 15.98
CA ARG A 215 5.56 0.44 16.68
C ARG A 215 6.30 0.97 17.91
N GLU A 216 7.02 0.12 18.62
CA GLU A 216 7.88 0.56 19.74
C GLU A 216 9.02 1.44 19.23
N PHE A 217 9.65 1.07 18.11
CA PHE A 217 10.65 1.91 17.46
C PHE A 217 10.07 3.24 16.96
N SER A 218 8.87 3.22 16.39
CA SER A 218 8.12 4.42 15.98
C SER A 218 7.92 5.40 17.15
N ARG A 219 7.48 4.88 18.30
CA ARG A 219 7.27 5.67 19.52
C ARG A 219 8.57 6.22 20.08
N ALA A 220 9.64 5.43 20.08
CA ALA A 220 10.95 5.86 20.54
C ALA A 220 11.60 6.89 19.61
N SER A 221 11.39 6.78 18.29
CA SER A 221 12.01 7.65 17.28
C SER A 221 11.20 8.91 16.98
N GLY A 222 9.95 8.99 17.44
CA GLY A 222 9.06 10.13 17.14
C GLY A 222 8.67 10.21 15.67
N ARG A 223 8.71 9.07 14.96
CA ARG A 223 8.37 8.96 13.53
C ARG A 223 7.27 7.93 13.32
N PRO A 224 6.53 7.96 12.20
CA PRO A 224 5.52 6.95 11.88
C PRO A 224 6.09 5.54 11.81
N ALA A 225 5.28 4.53 12.14
CA ALA A 225 5.72 3.13 12.15
C ALA A 225 6.17 2.61 10.78
N ARG A 226 5.62 3.16 9.70
CA ARG A 226 6.06 2.86 8.33
C ARG A 226 7.54 3.20 8.10
N ASP A 227 8.04 4.28 8.70
CA ASP A 227 9.43 4.71 8.54
C ASP A 227 10.40 3.79 9.30
N ALA A 228 9.89 3.01 10.26
CA ALA A 228 10.66 2.05 11.04
C ALA A 228 11.00 0.76 10.25
N VAL A 229 10.23 0.43 9.20
CA VAL A 229 10.35 -0.84 8.47
C VAL A 229 11.78 -1.05 7.95
N ASN A 230 12.31 -0.10 7.18
CA ASN A 230 13.65 -0.25 6.62
C ASN A 230 14.76 -0.37 7.68
N PRO A 231 14.89 0.57 8.64
CA PRO A 231 15.99 0.50 9.60
C PRO A 231 15.89 -0.71 10.54
N VAL A 232 14.68 -1.15 10.91
CA VAL A 232 14.51 -2.34 11.78
C VAL A 232 14.86 -3.61 11.02
N PHE A 233 14.34 -3.82 9.81
CA PHE A 233 14.64 -5.03 9.03
C PHE A 233 16.10 -5.11 8.58
N GLN A 234 16.72 -3.99 8.18
CA GLN A 234 18.17 -3.96 7.91
C GLN A 234 18.96 -4.40 9.14
N ARG A 235 18.59 -3.92 10.33
CA ARG A 235 19.27 -4.31 11.56
C ARG A 235 19.05 -5.77 11.93
N LEU A 236 17.86 -6.31 11.70
CA LEU A 236 17.55 -7.73 11.93
C LEU A 236 18.32 -8.64 10.97
N LEU A 237 18.57 -8.20 9.73
CA LEU A 237 19.33 -8.95 8.73
C LEU A 237 20.84 -8.86 8.94
N ASP A 238 21.36 -7.68 9.30
CA ASP A 238 22.79 -7.42 9.36
C ASP A 238 23.43 -7.72 10.73
N HIS A 239 22.64 -7.81 11.81
CA HIS A 239 23.15 -7.89 13.18
C HIS A 239 22.54 -9.05 13.98
N GLU A 240 23.26 -10.18 14.01
CA GLU A 240 22.86 -11.42 14.69
C GLU A 240 22.39 -11.23 16.14
N PRO A 241 23.08 -10.47 17.01
CA PRO A 241 22.62 -10.31 18.40
C PRO A 241 21.26 -9.60 18.51
N THR A 242 20.90 -8.77 17.52
CA THR A 242 19.56 -8.16 17.48
C THR A 242 18.51 -9.18 17.05
N LYS A 243 18.86 -10.07 16.12
CA LYS A 243 17.99 -11.18 15.72
C LYS A 243 17.77 -12.14 16.90
N ASP A 244 18.82 -12.53 17.62
CA ASP A 244 18.72 -13.42 18.80
C ASP A 244 17.81 -12.82 19.88
N SER A 245 17.97 -11.52 20.18
CA SER A 245 17.12 -10.82 21.14
C SER A 245 15.65 -10.74 20.69
N PHE A 246 15.41 -10.64 19.39
CA PHE A 246 14.07 -10.68 18.82
C PHE A 246 13.45 -12.08 18.98
N GLU A 247 14.17 -13.13 18.60
CA GLU A 247 13.69 -14.51 18.75
C GLU A 247 13.45 -14.90 20.23
N GLU A 248 14.26 -14.39 21.17
CA GLU A 248 13.99 -14.54 22.61
C GLU A 248 12.67 -13.83 23.02
N THR A 249 12.38 -12.67 22.44
CA THR A 249 11.13 -11.94 22.68
C THR A 249 9.93 -12.73 22.14
N VAL A 250 10.06 -13.34 20.97
CA VAL A 250 9.04 -14.24 20.39
C VAL A 250 8.81 -15.45 21.30
N ALA A 251 9.87 -16.14 21.73
CA ALA A 251 9.76 -17.29 22.63
C ALA A 251 9.07 -16.93 23.96
N ASN A 252 9.43 -15.80 24.56
CA ASN A 252 8.79 -15.30 25.78
C ASN A 252 7.32 -14.95 25.57
N PHE A 253 6.94 -14.48 24.38
CA PHE A 253 5.55 -14.22 24.04
C PHE A 253 4.74 -15.52 23.84
N VAL A 254 5.31 -16.52 23.15
CA VAL A 254 4.69 -17.85 22.99
C VAL A 254 4.32 -18.44 24.34
N VAL A 255 5.25 -18.46 25.31
CA VAL A 255 4.98 -18.97 26.67
C VAL A 255 3.85 -18.21 27.38
N ARG A 256 3.67 -16.91 27.10
CA ARG A 256 2.55 -16.13 27.64
C ARG A 256 1.23 -16.50 26.98
N ILE A 257 1.23 -16.73 25.67
CA ILE A 257 0.05 -17.15 24.90
C ILE A 257 -0.41 -18.54 25.34
N GLU A 258 0.49 -19.52 25.48
CA GLU A 258 0.17 -20.85 26.01
C GLU A 258 -0.57 -20.77 27.35
N LYS A 259 -0.02 -20.00 28.29
CA LYS A 259 -0.64 -19.79 29.61
C LYS A 259 -2.01 -19.13 29.48
N ARG A 260 -2.13 -18.12 28.61
CA ARG A 260 -3.39 -17.39 28.40
C ARG A 260 -4.44 -18.28 27.72
N ALA A 261 -4.06 -19.12 26.78
CA ALA A 261 -4.94 -20.07 26.10
C ALA A 261 -5.50 -21.10 27.08
N VAL A 262 -4.67 -21.64 27.99
CA VAL A 262 -5.14 -22.54 29.06
C VAL A 262 -6.15 -21.86 29.98
N VAL A 263 -5.88 -20.62 30.38
CA VAL A 263 -6.81 -19.83 31.22
C VAL A 263 -8.10 -19.56 30.46
N LYS A 264 -8.01 -19.11 29.20
CA LYS A 264 -9.17 -18.75 28.39
C LYS A 264 -10.06 -19.97 28.09
N LYS A 265 -9.45 -21.12 27.84
CA LYS A 265 -10.18 -22.39 27.69
C LYS A 265 -10.96 -22.75 28.95
N LYS A 266 -10.36 -22.60 30.13
CA LYS A 266 -11.07 -22.81 31.42
C LYS A 266 -12.18 -21.79 31.67
N GLU A 267 -11.95 -20.52 31.33
CA GLU A 267 -12.98 -19.47 31.42
C GLU A 267 -14.17 -19.82 30.52
N MET A 268 -13.92 -20.26 29.28
CA MET A 268 -14.97 -20.67 28.34
C MET A 268 -15.71 -21.94 28.77
N ASP A 269 -14.98 -22.95 29.30
CA ASP A 269 -15.60 -24.17 29.83
C ASP A 269 -16.48 -23.83 31.05
N ALA A 270 -16.03 -22.94 31.94
CA ALA A 270 -16.80 -22.49 33.10
C ALA A 270 -18.02 -21.64 32.71
N GLU A 271 -17.88 -20.70 31.76
CA GLU A 271 -19.00 -19.92 31.22
C GLU A 271 -20.06 -20.83 30.60
N ARG A 272 -19.63 -21.87 29.88
CA ARG A 272 -20.53 -22.88 29.33
C ARG A 272 -21.23 -23.70 30.42
N GLU A 273 -20.52 -24.10 31.46
CA GLU A 273 -21.11 -24.79 32.62
C GLU A 273 -22.11 -23.89 33.38
N GLU A 274 -21.84 -22.59 33.49
CA GLU A 274 -22.75 -21.61 34.09
C GLU A 274 -23.99 -21.37 33.22
N GLU A 275 -23.83 -21.24 31.90
CA GLU A 275 -24.94 -21.13 30.93
C GLU A 275 -25.81 -22.39 30.91
N GLU A 276 -25.19 -23.57 30.87
CA GLU A 276 -25.89 -24.86 31.01
C GLU A 276 -26.55 -24.99 32.39
N GLY A 277 -26.07 -24.24 33.39
CA GLY A 277 -26.56 -24.16 34.76
C GLY A 277 -27.77 -23.24 34.99
N VAL A 278 -28.14 -22.39 34.03
CA VAL A 278 -29.21 -21.38 34.21
C VAL A 278 -30.58 -22.07 34.36
N PRO A 279 -31.26 -21.93 35.51
CA PRO A 279 -32.58 -22.53 35.70
C PRO A 279 -33.62 -21.85 34.81
N GLY A 280 -34.54 -22.64 34.25
CA GLY A 280 -35.69 -22.16 33.50
C GLY A 280 -36.68 -21.35 34.35
N PRO A 281 -37.80 -20.87 33.76
CA PRO A 281 -38.74 -19.95 34.40
C PRO A 281 -39.36 -20.46 35.72
N GLY A 282 -39.40 -21.76 35.93
CA GLY A 282 -39.84 -22.44 37.17
C GLY A 282 -38.70 -22.93 38.08
N GLY A 283 -37.45 -22.51 37.83
CA GLY A 283 -36.29 -22.83 38.66
C GLY A 283 -35.71 -24.23 38.44
N LEU A 284 -36.11 -24.93 37.37
CA LEU A 284 -35.55 -26.23 36.99
C LEU A 284 -34.54 -26.08 35.85
N ASN A 285 -33.42 -26.79 35.93
CA ASN A 285 -32.41 -26.79 34.89
C ASN A 285 -32.91 -27.55 33.63
N PRO A 286 -32.92 -26.92 32.43
CA PRO A 286 -33.37 -27.56 31.18
C PRO A 286 -32.61 -28.84 30.85
N THR A 287 -31.29 -28.84 31.03
CA THR A 287 -30.42 -29.98 30.70
C THR A 287 -30.68 -31.15 31.65
N GLU A 288 -30.83 -30.91 32.94
CA GLU A 288 -31.17 -31.95 33.92
C GLU A 288 -32.56 -32.54 33.68
N VAL A 289 -33.56 -31.69 33.40
CA VAL A 289 -34.92 -32.16 33.09
C VAL A 289 -34.89 -33.02 31.83
N PHE A 290 -34.22 -32.58 30.78
CA PHE A 290 -34.08 -33.33 29.52
C PHE A 290 -33.48 -34.72 29.73
N HIS A 291 -32.38 -34.85 30.47
CA HIS A 291 -31.77 -36.16 30.72
C HIS A 291 -32.64 -37.10 31.57
N SER A 292 -33.49 -36.54 32.44
CA SER A 292 -34.41 -37.30 33.31
C SER A 292 -35.74 -37.71 32.64
N LEU A 293 -35.99 -37.28 31.41
CA LEU A 293 -37.20 -37.65 30.66
C LEU A 293 -37.16 -39.11 30.18
N PRO A 294 -38.33 -39.74 29.97
CA PRO A 294 -38.41 -41.04 29.32
C PRO A 294 -37.71 -41.06 27.94
N PRO A 295 -37.11 -42.19 27.53
CA PRO A 295 -36.36 -42.29 26.28
C PRO A 295 -37.19 -41.87 25.05
N GLU A 296 -38.46 -42.24 25.01
CA GLU A 296 -39.39 -41.90 23.92
C GLU A 296 -39.64 -40.39 23.80
N MET A 297 -39.72 -39.67 24.94
CA MET A 297 -39.85 -38.22 24.95
C MET A 297 -38.54 -37.53 24.59
N ARG A 298 -37.38 -38.04 25.04
CA ARG A 298 -36.07 -37.50 24.69
C ARG A 298 -35.81 -37.56 23.19
N GLU A 299 -36.07 -38.72 22.57
CA GLU A 299 -35.95 -38.90 21.13
C GLU A 299 -36.87 -37.96 20.34
N ALA A 300 -38.09 -37.71 20.84
CA ALA A 300 -39.01 -36.76 20.23
C ALA A 300 -38.50 -35.30 20.31
N PHE A 301 -37.89 -34.90 21.43
CA PHE A 301 -37.26 -33.59 21.60
C PHE A 301 -35.99 -33.44 20.73
N GLU A 302 -35.14 -34.47 20.63
CA GLU A 302 -33.95 -34.47 19.75
C GLU A 302 -34.34 -34.34 18.27
N ALA A 303 -35.39 -35.06 17.86
CA ALA A 303 -35.92 -35.02 16.50
C ALA A 303 -36.77 -33.76 16.21
N LYS A 304 -37.05 -32.94 17.22
CA LYS A 304 -37.97 -31.79 17.16
C LYS A 304 -39.36 -32.17 16.61
N ASP A 305 -39.83 -33.36 16.93
CA ASP A 305 -41.08 -33.94 16.40
C ASP A 305 -42.19 -33.85 17.46
N THR A 306 -43.11 -32.90 17.26
CA THR A 306 -44.23 -32.64 18.17
C THR A 306 -45.29 -33.74 18.14
N GLN A 307 -45.41 -34.50 17.05
CA GLN A 307 -46.38 -35.59 16.94
C GLN A 307 -45.89 -36.82 17.70
N ARG A 308 -44.59 -37.13 17.59
CA ARG A 308 -43.96 -38.16 18.40
C ARG A 308 -43.98 -37.83 19.88
N LEU A 309 -43.81 -36.56 20.23
CA LEU A 309 -43.91 -36.12 21.61
C LEU A 309 -45.33 -36.34 22.17
N GLN A 310 -46.37 -35.99 21.40
CA GLN A 310 -47.76 -36.25 21.79
C GLN A 310 -48.04 -37.75 21.94
N ALA A 311 -47.58 -38.59 21.02
CA ALA A 311 -47.73 -40.04 21.10
C ALA A 311 -47.02 -40.63 22.33
N ALA A 312 -45.83 -40.14 22.67
CA ALA A 312 -45.10 -40.54 23.87
C ALA A 312 -45.82 -40.11 25.16
N ILE A 313 -46.45 -38.93 25.16
CA ILE A 313 -47.26 -38.43 26.29
C ILE A 313 -48.53 -39.27 26.48
N GLU A 314 -49.21 -39.64 25.39
CA GLU A 314 -50.43 -40.46 25.42
C GLU A 314 -50.15 -41.91 25.83
N ALA A 315 -48.94 -42.41 25.59
CA ALA A 315 -48.51 -43.75 26.01
C ALA A 315 -48.19 -43.85 27.52
N LEU A 316 -47.94 -42.71 28.18
CA LEU A 316 -47.62 -42.64 29.60
C LEU A 316 -48.90 -42.56 30.47
N PRO A 317 -48.87 -43.09 31.71
CA PRO A 317 -49.93 -42.86 32.69
C PRO A 317 -50.16 -41.35 32.91
N GLU A 318 -51.42 -40.95 33.11
CA GLU A 318 -51.81 -39.55 33.21
C GLU A 318 -51.02 -38.79 34.31
N GLU A 319 -50.74 -39.42 35.44
CA GLU A 319 -49.94 -38.80 36.52
C GLU A 319 -48.47 -38.56 36.13
N GLU A 320 -47.85 -39.48 35.39
CA GLU A 320 -46.46 -39.37 34.93
C GLU A 320 -46.32 -38.36 33.80
N ALA A 321 -47.27 -38.35 32.87
CA ALA A 321 -47.37 -37.37 31.80
C ALA A 321 -47.48 -35.94 32.37
N ARG A 322 -48.35 -35.73 33.36
CA ARG A 322 -48.50 -34.43 34.06
C ARG A 322 -47.20 -34.03 34.78
N TYR A 323 -46.54 -34.98 35.45
CA TYR A 323 -45.27 -34.72 36.15
C TYR A 323 -44.14 -34.26 35.19
N HIS A 324 -43.96 -34.94 34.07
CA HIS A 324 -42.91 -34.60 33.10
C HIS A 324 -43.23 -33.32 32.30
N LEU A 325 -44.48 -33.12 31.87
CA LEU A 325 -44.90 -31.91 31.15
C LEU A 325 -44.74 -30.64 31.98
N LYS A 326 -45.11 -30.68 33.26
CA LYS A 326 -44.92 -29.55 34.18
C LYS A 326 -43.44 -29.20 34.32
N ARG A 327 -42.57 -30.21 34.45
CA ARG A 327 -41.12 -30.01 34.53
C ARG A 327 -40.54 -29.47 33.23
N CYS A 328 -41.06 -29.90 32.08
CA CYS A 328 -40.68 -29.34 30.77
C CYS A 328 -41.09 -27.87 30.64
N GLU A 329 -42.24 -27.46 31.16
CA GLU A 329 -42.65 -26.05 31.20
C GLU A 329 -41.82 -25.24 32.21
N ASP A 330 -41.64 -25.75 33.43
CA ASP A 330 -40.88 -25.10 34.51
C ASP A 330 -39.38 -24.98 34.18
N SER A 331 -38.84 -25.85 33.33
CA SER A 331 -37.48 -25.73 32.81
C SER A 331 -37.39 -24.95 31.50
N GLY A 332 -38.51 -24.58 30.88
CA GLY A 332 -38.52 -23.87 29.59
C GLY A 332 -38.19 -24.75 28.37
N LEU A 333 -38.06 -26.07 28.55
CA LEU A 333 -37.92 -27.05 27.46
C LEU A 333 -39.15 -27.09 26.54
N TRP A 334 -40.33 -26.77 27.08
CA TRP A 334 -41.58 -26.77 26.34
C TRP A 334 -42.41 -25.54 26.69
N VAL A 335 -42.74 -24.73 25.67
CA VAL A 335 -43.64 -23.58 25.81
C VAL A 335 -45.01 -23.97 25.26
N PRO A 336 -46.04 -24.08 26.10
CA PRO A 336 -47.38 -24.42 25.62
C PRO A 336 -47.91 -23.34 24.67
N ASN A 337 -48.52 -23.77 23.57
CA ASN A 337 -49.09 -22.86 22.58
C ASN A 337 -50.29 -22.11 23.19
N PRO A 338 -50.31 -20.76 23.22
CA PRO A 338 -51.40 -20.00 23.81
C PRO A 338 -52.78 -20.25 23.17
N ASP A 339 -52.82 -20.73 21.92
CA ASP A 339 -54.06 -21.01 21.19
C ASP A 339 -54.63 -22.43 21.44
N ALA A 340 -53.91 -23.31 22.15
CA ALA A 340 -54.26 -24.73 22.29
C ALA A 340 -55.11 -25.07 23.54
N GLY A 341 -55.59 -24.07 24.29
CA GLY A 341 -56.27 -24.28 25.57
C GLY A 341 -55.28 -24.62 26.71
N PRO A 342 -55.75 -24.66 27.97
CA PRO A 342 -54.87 -24.97 29.10
C PRO A 342 -54.26 -26.37 28.92
N PRO A 343 -52.95 -26.53 29.17
CA PRO A 343 -52.30 -27.83 29.09
C PRO A 343 -53.01 -28.85 30.00
N PRO A 344 -53.00 -30.15 29.66
CA PRO A 344 -53.79 -31.20 30.34
C PRO A 344 -53.46 -31.41 31.84
N TYR A 345 -52.45 -30.71 32.37
CA TYR A 345 -52.02 -30.74 33.76
C TYR A 345 -52.35 -29.46 34.56
N ARG A 346 -52.89 -28.42 33.92
CA ARG A 346 -53.42 -27.22 34.60
C ARG A 346 -54.93 -27.40 34.75
N ASP A 347 -55.34 -27.97 35.88
CA ASP A 347 -56.74 -27.99 36.30
C ASP A 347 -57.28 -26.58 36.59
#